data_AF-A0A2N4XT69-F1
#
_entry.id   AF-A0A2N4XT69-F1
#
_cell.length_a   1.000
_cell.length_b   1.000
_cell.length_c   1.000
_cell.angle_alpha   90.00
_cell.angle_beta   90.00
_cell.angle_gamma   90.00
#
_symmetry.space_group_name_H-M   'P 1'
#
loop_
_entity.id
_entity.type
_entity.pdbx_description
1 polymer ?
#
loop_
_entity_poly.entity_id
_entity_poly.type
_entity_poly.pdbx_seq_one_letter_code
_entity_poly.pdbx_strand_id
1 'polypeptide(L)'
;MRYLFGIGAPLIFQAAVTWLIILASRGNGSFVGLGVMLAGLVGMPLTALSSFLLIRAAQCWSAQRYYLSLALLALLLPLAQLALWLLVVVFEL
;
A
#
# COMPACT_ATOMS: atom_id res chain seq x y z
N MET A 1 6.73 20.89 -1.61
CA MET A 1 6.67 19.88 -0.53
C MET A 1 5.43 18.98 -0.58
N ARG A 2 4.28 19.44 -1.08
CA ARG A 2 3.02 18.67 -1.12
C ARG A 2 3.10 17.35 -1.91
N TYR A 3 3.90 17.28 -2.97
CA TYR A 3 4.18 16.04 -3.72
C TYR A 3 5.11 15.07 -2.98
N LEU A 4 6.12 15.58 -2.25
CA LEU A 4 7.04 14.74 -1.46
C LEU A 4 6.29 14.02 -0.34
N PHE A 5 5.46 14.74 0.42
CA PHE A 5 4.63 14.14 1.46
C PHE A 5 3.43 13.36 0.87
N GLY A 6 2.82 13.87 -0.20
CA GLY A 6 1.64 13.28 -0.81
C GLY A 6 1.92 11.96 -1.55
N ILE A 7 3.12 11.77 -2.09
CA ILE A 7 3.49 10.53 -2.81
C ILE A 7 4.50 9.72 -2.01
N GLY A 8 5.47 10.37 -1.36
CA GLY A 8 6.52 9.69 -0.62
C GLY A 8 6.03 8.97 0.63
N ALA A 9 5.17 9.60 1.43
CA ALA A 9 4.62 8.97 2.63
C ALA A 9 3.81 7.68 2.32
N PRO A 10 2.85 7.67 1.37
CA PRO A 10 2.13 6.44 1.04
C PRO A 10 3.04 5.36 0.46
N LEU A 11 4.01 5.71 -0.38
CA LEU A 11 4.98 4.76 -0.92
C LEU A 11 5.82 4.10 0.17
N ILE A 12 6.38 4.89 1.10
CA ILE A 12 7.20 4.38 2.20
C ILE A 12 6.37 3.46 3.09
N PHE A 13 5.14 3.87 3.43
CA PHE A 13 4.23 3.06 4.24
C PHE A 13 3.93 1.71 3.58
N GLN A 14 3.60 1.72 2.28
CA GLN A 14 3.29 0.51 1.54
C GLN A 14 4.51 -0.41 1.36
N ALA A 15 5.69 0.17 1.15
CA ALA A 15 6.94 -0.57 1.11
C ALA A 15 7.24 -1.25 2.45
N ALA A 16 7.02 -0.55 3.57
CA ALA A 16 7.21 -1.11 4.91
C ALA A 16 6.27 -2.30 5.18
N VAL A 17 4.98 -2.18 4.84
CA VAL A 17 4.02 -3.28 5.00
C VAL A 17 4.37 -4.48 4.10
N THR A 18 4.70 -4.21 2.83
CA THR A 18 5.11 -5.28 1.90
C THR A 18 6.34 -6.02 2.43
N TRP A 19 7.33 -5.28 2.95
CA TRP A 19 8.53 -5.86 3.56
C TRP A 19 8.22 -6.70 4.80
N LEU A 20 7.33 -6.21 5.67
CA LEU A 20 6.93 -6.92 6.89
C LEU A 20 6.29 -8.26 6.55
N ILE A 21 5.39 -8.28 5.56
CA ILE A 21 4.73 -9.51 5.11
C ILE A 21 5.73 -10.47 4.45
N ILE A 22 6.66 -9.97 3.63
CA ILE A 22 7.72 -10.80 3.05
C ILE A 22 8.58 -11.43 4.14
N LEU A 23 8.96 -10.66 5.16
CA LEU A 23 9.75 -11.16 6.28
C LEU A 23 8.97 -12.20 7.09
N ALA A 24 7.69 -11.95 7.37
CA ALA A 24 6.80 -12.90 8.03
C ALA A 24 6.56 -14.17 7.19
N SER A 25 6.78 -14.11 5.87
CA SER A 25 6.65 -15.24 4.95
C SER A 25 7.98 -15.97 4.69
N ARG A 26 9.13 -15.43 5.13
CA ARG A 26 10.44 -16.10 4.95
C ARG A 26 10.52 -17.31 5.87
N GLY A 27 10.54 -18.50 5.26
CA GLY A 27 10.64 -19.79 5.93
C GLY A 27 9.69 -20.84 5.36
N ASN A 28 8.61 -20.42 4.68
CA ASN A 28 7.54 -21.34 4.26
C ASN A 28 7.50 -21.69 2.77
N GLY A 29 8.46 -21.21 1.95
CA GLY A 29 8.45 -21.46 0.49
C GLY A 29 7.15 -21.04 -0.22
N SER A 30 6.37 -20.16 0.41
CA SER A 30 4.94 -20.00 0.12
C SER A 30 4.69 -19.06 -1.05
N PHE A 31 3.78 -19.47 -1.95
CA PHE A 31 3.20 -18.66 -3.03
C PHE A 31 2.70 -17.28 -2.55
N VAL A 32 2.41 -17.13 -1.26
CA VAL A 32 1.97 -15.88 -0.65
C VAL A 32 3.06 -14.83 -0.57
N GLY A 33 4.29 -15.23 -0.24
CA GLY A 33 5.42 -14.29 -0.26
C GLY A 33 5.63 -13.71 -1.66
N LEU A 34 5.49 -14.56 -2.69
CA LEU A 34 5.51 -14.16 -4.09
C LEU A 34 4.30 -13.29 -4.47
N GLY A 35 3.09 -13.70 -4.08
CA GLY A 35 1.86 -12.94 -4.36
C GLY A 35 1.89 -11.54 -3.76
N VAL A 36 2.38 -11.41 -2.52
CA VAL A 36 2.52 -10.12 -1.84
C VAL A 36 3.62 -9.28 -2.48
N MET A 37 4.73 -9.88 -2.90
CA MET A 37 5.79 -9.18 -3.62
C MET A 37 5.32 -8.66 -4.98
N LEU A 38 4.59 -9.47 -5.75
CA LEU A 38 4.00 -9.06 -7.04
C LEU A 38 2.92 -7.99 -6.85
N ALA A 39 2.07 -8.13 -5.83
CA ALA A 39 1.08 -7.12 -5.46
C ALA A 39 1.75 -5.81 -5.02
N GLY A 40 2.90 -5.88 -4.34
CA GLY A 40 3.72 -4.70 -4.02
C GLY A 40 4.30 -4.05 -5.28
N LEU A 41 4.81 -4.85 -6.22
CA LEU A 41 5.41 -4.38 -7.47
C LEU A 41 4.41 -3.58 -8.33
N VAL A 42 3.16 -4.02 -8.41
CA VAL A 42 2.09 -3.32 -9.15
C VAL A 42 1.39 -2.28 -8.28
N GLY A 43 1.24 -2.56 -6.99
CA GLY A 43 0.58 -1.69 -6.03
C GLY A 43 1.31 -0.37 -5.84
N MET A 44 2.62 -0.38 -5.62
CA MET A 44 3.41 0.84 -5.42
C MET A 44 3.28 1.88 -6.55
N PRO A 45 3.46 1.54 -7.84
CA PRO A 45 3.26 2.51 -8.93
C PRO A 45 1.80 2.95 -9.04
N LEU A 46 0.82 2.06 -8.78
CA LEU A 46 -0.60 2.45 -8.74
C LEU A 46 -0.88 3.48 -7.64
N THR A 47 -0.36 3.28 -6.42
CA THR A 47 -0.55 4.21 -5.30
C THR A 47 0.16 5.53 -5.56
N ALA A 48 1.32 5.51 -6.21
CA ALA A 48 2.02 6.73 -6.62
C ALA A 48 1.22 7.52 -7.68
N LEU A 49 0.72 6.84 -8.71
CA LEU A 49 -0.12 7.44 -9.77
C LEU A 49 -1.41 8.02 -9.20
N SER A 50 -2.10 7.25 -8.38
CA SER A 50 -3.36 7.70 -7.77
C SER A 50 -3.13 8.84 -6.80
N SER A 51 -2.06 8.82 -5.98
CA SER A 51 -1.66 9.96 -5.13
C SER A 51 -1.36 11.22 -5.96
N PHE A 52 -0.67 11.07 -7.10
CA PHE A 52 -0.39 12.17 -8.02
C PHE A 52 -1.69 12.78 -8.60
N LEU A 53 -2.60 11.92 -9.06
CA LEU A 53 -3.91 12.35 -9.56
C LEU A 53 -4.74 13.03 -8.47
N LEU A 54 -4.69 12.52 -7.23
CA LEU A 54 -5.39 13.08 -6.07
C LEU A 54 -4.88 14.48 -5.75
N ILE A 55 -3.56 14.70 -5.75
CA ILE A 55 -2.97 16.04 -5.55
C ILE A 55 -3.44 17.02 -6.63
N ARG A 56 -3.52 16.56 -7.88
CA ARG A 56 -3.95 17.38 -9.02
C ARG A 56 -5.45 17.71 -8.98
N ALA A 57 -6.30 16.76 -8.57
CA ALA A 57 -7.75 16.95 -8.47
C ALA A 57 -8.16 17.74 -7.21
N ALA A 58 -7.40 17.62 -6.12
CA ALA A 58 -7.70 18.23 -4.82
C ALA A 58 -7.22 19.69 -4.69
N GLN A 59 -7.15 20.45 -5.78
CA GLN A 59 -6.75 21.87 -5.71
C GLN A 59 -7.77 22.73 -4.96
N CYS A 60 -9.06 22.38 -5.00
CA CYS A 60 -10.14 23.09 -4.30
C CYS A 60 -10.63 22.37 -3.03
N TRP A 61 -9.94 21.32 -2.56
CA TRP A 61 -10.38 20.55 -1.39
C TRP A 61 -9.86 21.17 -0.09
N SER A 62 -10.64 21.02 0.98
CA SER A 62 -10.16 21.35 2.33
C SER A 62 -9.00 20.43 2.72
N ALA A 63 -8.04 20.97 3.47
CA ALA A 63 -6.83 20.24 3.88
C ALA A 63 -7.18 18.91 4.56
N GLN A 64 -8.17 18.92 5.46
CA GLN A 64 -8.62 17.71 6.17
C GLN A 64 -9.12 16.63 5.22
N ARG A 65 -9.96 16.98 4.23
CA ARG A 65 -10.48 16.01 3.26
C ARG A 65 -9.36 15.43 2.40
N TYR A 66 -8.40 16.26 2.01
CA TYR A 66 -7.22 15.83 1.27
C TYR A 66 -6.38 14.79 2.05
N TYR A 67 -6.03 15.07 3.31
CA TYR A 67 -5.23 14.15 4.12
C TYR A 67 -5.98 12.84 4.43
N LEU A 68 -7.30 12.90 4.70
CA LEU A 68 -8.11 11.69 4.91
C LEU A 68 -8.18 10.82 3.67
N SER A 69 -8.43 11.41 2.49
CA SER A 69 -8.46 10.65 1.24
C SER A 69 -7.09 10.06 0.90
N LEU A 70 -6.01 10.81 1.18
CA LEU A 70 -4.65 10.31 0.98
C LEU A 70 -4.34 9.12 1.91
N ALA A 71 -4.71 9.22 3.19
CA ALA A 71 -4.53 8.14 4.15
C ALA A 71 -5.34 6.89 3.78
N LEU A 72 -6.60 7.05 3.37
CA LEU A 72 -7.44 5.93 2.92
C LEU A 72 -6.84 5.24 1.69
N LEU A 73 -6.38 6.01 0.71
CA LEU A 73 -5.73 5.48 -0.49
C LEU A 73 -4.45 4.72 -0.14
N ALA A 74 -3.63 5.28 0.74
CA ALA A 74 -2.40 4.66 1.24
C ALA A 74 -2.65 3.36 2.02
N LEU A 75 -3.80 3.25 2.69
CA LEU A 75 -4.16 2.12 3.55
C LEU A 75 -4.82 0.97 2.78
N LEU A 76 -5.52 1.27 1.68
CA LEU A 76 -6.34 0.30 0.95
C LEU A 76 -5.55 -0.91 0.43
N LEU A 77 -4.41 -0.64 -0.22
CA LEU A 77 -3.53 -1.67 -0.77
C LEU A 77 -2.82 -2.52 0.30
N PRO A 78 -2.18 -1.94 1.33
CA PRO A 78 -1.57 -2.71 2.41
C PRO A 78 -2.60 -3.49 3.25
N LEU A 79 -3.82 -2.98 3.44
CA LEU A 79 -4.90 -3.75 4.06
C LEU A 79 -5.25 -4.98 3.24
N ALA A 80 -5.35 -4.85 1.91
CA ALA A 80 -5.59 -5.99 1.04
C ALA A 80 -4.45 -7.02 1.11
N GLN A 81 -3.19 -6.57 1.13
CA GLN A 81 -2.03 -7.47 1.29
C GLN A 81 -2.03 -8.18 2.65
N LEU A 82 -2.36 -7.48 3.74
CA LEU A 82 -2.49 -8.08 5.07
C LEU A 82 -3.65 -9.08 5.14
N ALA A 83 -4.80 -8.76 4.55
CA ALA A 83 -5.95 -9.66 4.49
C ALA A 83 -5.62 -10.94 3.71
N LEU A 84 -4.91 -10.83 2.58
CA LEU A 84 -4.45 -11.98 1.80
C LEU A 84 -3.48 -12.85 2.61
N TRP A 85 -2.52 -12.23 3.29
CA TRP A 85 -1.58 -12.96 4.14
C TRP A 85 -2.30 -13.67 5.29
N LEU A 86 -3.21 -12.99 5.98
CA LEU A 86 -3.97 -13.54 7.10
C LEU A 86 -4.87 -14.69 6.65
N LEU A 87 -5.51 -14.58 5.48
CA LEU A 87 -6.33 -15.64 4.91
C LEU A 87 -5.48 -16.90 4.69
N VAL A 88 -4.30 -16.79 4.09
CA VAL A 88 -3.46 -17.97 3.88
C VAL A 88 -2.97 -18.54 5.21
N VAL A 89 -2.53 -17.70 6.15
CA VAL A 89 -2.09 -18.16 7.47
C VAL A 89 -3.20 -18.90 8.21
N VAL A 90 -4.45 -18.44 8.12
CA VAL A 90 -5.60 -19.07 8.78
C VAL A 90 -6.03 -20.37 8.09
N PHE A 91 -5.94 -20.43 6.77
CA PHE A 91 -6.42 -21.58 5.99
C PHE A 91 -5.33 -22.62 5.68
N GLU A 92 -4.08 -22.41 6.13
CA GLU A 92 -2.89 -23.25 5.82
C GLU A 92 -2.79 -23.65 4.34
N LEU A 93 -3.12 -22.71 3.45
CA LEU A 93 -3.07 -22.87 1.98
C LEU A 93 -1.64 -22.82 1.42
#